data_AF-A0A939J064-F1
#
_entry.id   AF-A0A939J064-F1
#
_cell.length_a   1.000
_cell.length_b   1.000
_cell.length_c   1.000
_cell.angle_alpha   90.00
_cell.angle_beta   90.00
_cell.angle_gamma   90.00
#
_symmetry.space_group_name_H-M   'P 1'
#
loop_
_entity.id
_entity.type
_entity.pdbx_description
1 polymer ?
#
loop_
_entity_poly.entity_id
_entity_poly.type
_entity_poly.pdbx_seq_one_letter_code
_entity_poly.pdbx_strand_id
1 'polypeptide(L)' 'MTISLAGLIGAAVGLYVGWLDWKILKGLLQAAETKNRQAGGDGGPAARYKALLGAVIFAVPVIGFPIVGYWAASVLVG' A
#
# COMPACT_ATOMS: atom_id res chain seq x y z
N MET A 1 9.56 25.66 9.44
CA MET A 1 9.20 24.23 9.43
C MET A 1 10.37 23.45 9.99
N THR A 2 10.43 23.24 11.30
CA THR A 2 11.41 22.34 11.92
C THR A 2 11.00 20.91 11.61
N ILE A 3 11.78 20.22 10.78
CA ILE A 3 11.49 18.82 10.45
C ILE A 3 11.65 18.01 11.75
N SER A 4 10.56 17.40 12.23
CA SER A 4 10.60 16.52 13.39
C SER A 4 11.40 15.26 13.07
N LEU A 5 12.46 15.00 13.83
CA LEU A 5 13.23 13.76 13.72
C LEU A 5 12.36 12.53 14.05
N ALA A 6 11.47 12.65 15.04
CA ALA A 6 10.51 11.61 15.36
C ALA A 6 9.52 11.39 14.20
N GLY A 7 9.04 12.46 13.58
CA GLY A 7 8.23 12.39 12.36
C GLY A 7 8.96 11.67 11.22
N LEU A 8 10.24 11.97 10.98
CA LEU A 8 11.04 11.26 9.96
C LEU A 8 11.17 9.77 10.25
N ILE A 9 11.38 9.37 11.51
CA ILE A 9 11.43 7.96 11.91
C ILE A 9 10.07 7.30 11.68
N GLY A 10 8.97 7.96 12.08
CA GLY A 10 7.62 7.49 11.83
C GLY A 10 7.31 7.33 10.33
N ALA A 11 7.78 8.25 9.50
CA ALA A 11 7.65 8.17 8.05
C ALA A 11 8.42 6.98 7.47
N ALA A 12 9.65 6.74 7.93
CA ALA A 12 10.47 5.62 7.49
C ALA A 12 9.84 4.27 7.88
N VAL A 13 9.32 4.14 9.11
CA VAL A 13 8.58 2.96 9.56
C VAL A 13 7.30 2.78 8.76
N GLY A 14 6.54 3.85 8.53
CA GLY A 14 5.34 3.83 7.70
C GLY A 14 5.63 3.37 6.27
N LEU A 15 6.74 3.82 5.68
CA LEU A 15 7.17 3.38 4.34
C LEU A 15 7.54 1.91 4.32
N TYR A 16 8.24 1.42 5.35
CA TYR A 16 8.57 0.00 5.49
C TYR A 16 7.32 -0.89 5.62
N VAL A 17 6.35 -0.47 6.43
CA VAL A 17 5.06 -1.17 6.57
C VAL A 17 4.28 -1.14 5.26
N GLY A 18 4.20 0.01 4.59
CA GLY A 18 3.52 0.12 3.31
C GLY A 18 4.14 -0.71 2.20
N TRP A 19 5.46 -0.89 2.23
CA TRP A 19 6.15 -1.79 1.31
C TRP A 19 5.81 -3.27 1.56
N LEU A 20 5.70 -3.68 2.84
CA LEU A 20 5.27 -5.04 3.21
C LEU A 20 3.83 -5.30 2.76
N ASP A 21 2.92 -4.38 3.03
CA ASP A 21 1.50 -4.48 2.67
C ASP A 21 1.32 -4.54 1.15
N TRP A 22 2.07 -3.72 0.40
CA TRP A 22 2.08 -3.77 -1.06
C TRP A 22 2.48 -5.15 -1.62
N LYS A 23 3.51 -5.79 -1.04
CA LYS A 23 3.92 -7.14 -1.46
C LYS A 23 2.82 -8.17 -1.24
N ILE A 24 2.15 -8.10 -0.09
CA ILE A 24 1.06 -9.01 0.27
C ILE A 24 -0.14 -8.81 -0.67
N LEU A 25 -0.56 -7.55 -0.87
CA LEU A 25 -1.67 -7.21 -1.74
C LEU A 25 -1.40 -7.59 -3.20
N LYS A 26 -0.17 -7.41 -3.69
CA LYS A 26 0.23 -7.85 -5.05
C LYS A 26 0.14 -9.37 -5.20
N GLY A 27 0.59 -10.12 -4.19
CA GLY A 27 0.46 -11.58 -4.15
C GLY A 27 -0.99 -12.05 -4.12
N LEU A 28 -1.83 -11.40 -3.32
CA LEU A 28 -3.27 -11.64 -3.26
C LEU A 28 -3.96 -11.35 -4.59
N LEU A 29 -3.60 -10.26 -5.26
CA LEU A 29 -4.16 -9.92 -6.57
C LEU A 29 -3.81 -10.98 -7.62
N GLN A 30 -2.54 -11.44 -7.65
CA GLN A 30 -2.13 -12.54 -8.53
C GLN A 30 -2.87 -13.84 -8.22
N ALA A 31 -3.03 -14.19 -6.95
CA ALA A 31 -3.78 -15.37 -6.54
C ALA A 31 -5.25 -15.28 -6.96
N ALA A 32 -5.88 -14.12 -6.76
CA ALA A 32 -7.27 -13.86 -7.16
C ALA A 32 -7.45 -13.94 -8.68
N GLU A 33 -6.54 -13.36 -9.46
CA GLU A 33 -6.56 -13.47 -10.92
C GLU A 33 -6.39 -14.89 -11.42
N THR A 34 -5.45 -15.64 -10.82
CA THR A 34 -5.19 -17.03 -11.20
C THR A 34 -6.42 -17.89 -10.90
N LYS A 35 -7.08 -17.66 -9.75
CA LYS A 35 -8.33 -18.32 -9.37
C LYS A 35 -9.49 -17.96 -10.31
N ASN A 36 -9.65 -16.68 -10.70
CA ASN A 36 -10.68 -16.26 -11.66
C ASN A 36 -10.46 -16.86 -13.05
N ARG A 37 -9.20 -16.94 -13.49
CA ARG A 37 -8.82 -17.53 -14.79
C ARG A 37 -9.05 -19.04 -14.80
N GLN A 38 -8.80 -19.74 -13.69
CA GLN A 38 -9.09 -21.17 -13.53
C GLN A 38 -10.59 -21.46 -13.44
N ALA A 39 -11.39 -20.53 -12.93
CA ALA A 39 -12.85 -20.64 -12.85
C ALA A 39 -13.58 -20.37 -14.19
N GLY A 40 -12.86 -20.11 -15.28
CA GLY A 40 -13.44 -19.94 -16.62
C GLY A 40 -14.20 -18.63 -16.85
N GLY A 41 -14.09 -17.64 -15.96
CA GLY A 41 -14.66 -16.32 -16.15
C GLY A 41 -13.70 -15.38 -16.90
N ASP A 42 -14.24 -14.49 -17.75
CA ASP A 42 -13.51 -13.50 -18.58
C ASP A 42 -12.77 -12.40 -17.77
N GLY A 43 -12.20 -12.74 -16.62
CA GLY A 43 -11.37 -11.84 -15.81
C GLY A 43 -12.14 -10.77 -15.03
N GLY A 44 -13.41 -10.52 -15.34
CA GLY A 44 -14.28 -9.58 -14.62
C GLY A 44 -13.72 -8.15 -14.54
N PRO A 45 -14.32 -7.26 -13.72
CA PRO A 45 -13.82 -5.89 -13.52
C PRO A 45 -12.39 -5.85 -12.95
N ALA A 46 -11.93 -6.92 -12.29
CA ALA A 46 -10.55 -7.05 -11.81
C ALA A 46 -9.53 -7.08 -12.96
N ALA A 47 -9.82 -7.78 -14.07
CA ALA A 47 -8.96 -7.76 -15.25
C ALA A 47 -9.03 -6.42 -16.00
N ARG A 48 -10.22 -5.79 -16.04
CA ARG A 48 -10.42 -4.50 -16.72
C ARG A 48 -9.73 -3.33 -16.02
N TYR A 49 -9.66 -3.36 -14.68
CA TYR A 49 -9.02 -2.32 -13.87
C TYR A 49 -7.71 -2.77 -13.23
N LYS A 50 -7.12 -3.88 -13.68
CA LYS A 50 -5.89 -4.47 -13.12
C LYS A 50 -4.77 -3.45 -12.91
N ALA A 51 -4.52 -2.61 -13.91
CA ALA A 51 -3.49 -1.57 -13.84
C ALA A 51 -3.84 -0.48 -12.80
N LEU A 52 -5.11 -0.10 -12.70
CA LEU A 52 -5.57 0.93 -11.78
C LEU A 52 -5.61 0.42 -10.34
N LEU A 53 -6.10 -0.80 -10.13
CA LEU A 53 -6.08 -1.49 -8.84
C LEU A 53 -4.64 -1.71 -8.38
N GLY A 54 -3.74 -2.16 -9.25
CA GLY A 54 -2.31 -2.27 -8.93
C GLY A 54 -1.67 -0.93 -8.57
N ALA A 55 -2.02 0.15 -9.28
CA ALA A 55 -1.55 1.49 -8.98
C ALA A 55 -2.08 2.01 -7.64
N VAL A 56 -3.36 1.79 -7.31
CA VAL A 56 -3.97 2.17 -6.03
C VAL A 56 -3.38 1.36 -4.87
N ILE A 57 -3.25 0.04 -5.05
CA ILE A 57 -2.63 -0.88 -4.09
C ILE A 57 -1.15 -0.55 -3.84
N PHE A 58 -0.48 0.12 -4.77
CA PHE A 58 0.86 0.62 -4.56
C PHE A 58 0.87 2.02 -3.92
N ALA A 59 0.12 2.95 -4.49
CA ALA A 59 0.12 4.35 -4.08
C ALA A 59 -0.42 4.54 -2.66
N VAL A 60 -1.49 3.84 -2.28
CA VAL A 60 -2.13 4.02 -0.98
C VAL A 60 -1.20 3.57 0.16
N PRO A 61 -0.59 2.37 0.14
CA PRO A 61 0.35 1.98 1.18
C PRO A 61 1.65 2.81 1.16
N VAL A 62 2.23 3.03 -0.02
CA VAL A 62 3.56 3.66 -0.15
C VAL A 62 3.52 5.16 0.15
N ILE A 63 2.38 5.83 -0.01
CA ILE A 63 2.23 7.26 0.29
C ILE A 63 1.44 7.46 1.59
N GLY A 64 0.37 6.71 1.80
CA GLY A 64 -0.50 6.84 2.96
C GLY A 64 0.18 6.45 4.27
N PHE A 65 0.85 5.29 4.34
CA PHE A 65 1.49 4.86 5.58
C PHE A 65 2.64 5.76 6.06
N PRO A 66 3.54 6.28 5.19
CA PRO A 66 4.53 7.26 5.63
C PRO A 66 3.93 8.56 6.14
N ILE A 67 2.88 9.08 5.51
CA ILE A 67 2.20 10.31 5.95
C ILE A 67 1.58 10.09 7.33
N VAL A 68 0.87 8.98 7.51
CA VAL A 68 0.27 8.61 8.81
C VAL A 68 1.34 8.39 9.86
N GLY A 69 2.43 7.70 9.52
CA GLY A 69 3.56 7.44 10.41
C GLY A 69 4.28 8.72 10.85
N TYR A 70 4.51 9.65 9.92
CA TYR A 70 5.08 10.97 10.22
C TYR A 70 4.21 11.73 11.22
N TRP A 71 2.91 11.75 10.99
CA TRP A 71 1.98 12.49 11.81
C TRP A 71 1.83 11.87 13.20
N ALA A 72 1.66 10.54 13.27
CA ALA A 72 1.56 9.81 14.53
C ALA A 72 2.81 9.99 15.41
N ALA A 73 4.01 9.87 14.83
CA ALA A 73 5.25 10.04 15.58
C ALA A 73 5.53 11.49 15.97
N SER A 74 5.08 12.46 15.17
CA SER A 74 5.20 13.88 15.52
C SER A 74 4.28 14.27 16.68
N VAL A 75 3.07 13.70 16.76
CA VAL A 75 2.11 13.92 17.87
C VAL A 75 2.58 13.26 19.17
N LEU A 76 3.34 12.17 19.10
CA LEU A 76 3.88 11.49 20.29
C LEU A 76 5.01 12.27 20.99
N VAL A 77 5.66 13.20 20.29
CA VAL A 77 6.86 13.91 20.75
C VAL A 77 6.64 15.42 20.87
N GLY A 78 5.51 15.94 20.37
CA GLY A 78 5.08 17.34 20.48
C GLY A 78 3.94 17.52 21.45
#